data_AF-A0AAV6VZC2-F1
#
_entry.id   AF-A0AAV6VZC2-F1
#
_cell.length_a   1.000
_cell.length_b   1.000
_cell.length_c   1.000
_cell.angle_alpha   90.00
_cell.angle_beta   90.00
_cell.angle_gamma   90.00
#
_symmetry.space_group_name_H-M   'P 1'
#
loop_
_entity.id
_entity.type
_entity.pdbx_description
1 polymer ?
#
loop_
_entity_poly.entity_id
_entity_poly.type
_entity_poly.pdbx_seq_one_letter_code
_entity_poly.pdbx_strand_id
1 'polypeptide(L)'
;MYYLGIFVTIQCFLFSSCIPEIRWTDGGQDFCIVEGKPYRNGDRIPRDNPCHVCMCHLGRATCYWMKCPPAPEGCIEYANEKYCNPALYVCDIPEHLVGYRHQSSADSFGSGSGSLQNSEDNNVTHTSGDCNILGVPYKTGDLMGIATSFCLECRCAERKLYCSPRCCFNYAKYHMSPIEKMVAAQRLVVPLKNPLRHLLEESE
;
A
#
# COMPACT_ATOMS: atom_id res chain seq x y z
N MET A 1 34.64 -16.30 -64.04
CA MET A 1 33.63 -15.99 -63.00
C MET A 1 34.28 -15.61 -61.67
N TYR A 2 35.17 -14.61 -61.65
CA TYR A 2 35.84 -14.10 -60.43
C TYR A 2 35.67 -12.58 -60.24
N TYR A 3 35.04 -11.87 -61.20
CA TYR A 3 34.90 -10.41 -61.17
C TYR A 3 33.56 -9.91 -60.61
N LEU A 4 32.56 -10.79 -60.45
CA LEU A 4 31.26 -10.41 -59.87
C LEU A 4 31.26 -10.38 -58.33
N GLY A 5 32.24 -11.02 -57.69
CA GLY A 5 32.34 -11.08 -56.21
C GLY A 5 33.08 -9.91 -55.57
N ILE A 6 33.92 -9.19 -56.33
CA ILE A 6 34.72 -8.07 -55.81
C ILE A 6 33.91 -6.76 -55.79
N PHE A 7 32.92 -6.61 -56.67
CA PHE A 7 32.06 -5.42 -56.69
C PHE A 7 31.12 -5.33 -55.48
N VAL A 8 30.70 -6.46 -54.91
CA VAL A 8 29.77 -6.48 -53.76
C VAL A 8 30.48 -6.07 -52.46
N THR A 9 31.77 -6.35 -52.31
CA THR A 9 32.53 -5.96 -51.12
C THR A 9 32.95 -4.49 -51.14
N ILE A 10 33.23 -3.92 -52.32
CA ILE A 10 33.62 -2.51 -52.47
C ILE A 10 32.43 -1.56 -52.25
N GLN A 11 31.20 -2.01 -52.49
CA GLN A 11 30.01 -1.16 -52.36
C GLN A 11 29.64 -0.82 -50.91
N CYS A 12 30.16 -1.56 -49.91
CA CYS A 12 30.07 -1.18 -48.49
C CYS A 12 31.10 -0.12 -48.06
N PHE A 13 32.19 0.08 -48.80
CA PHE A 13 33.25 1.02 -48.42
C PHE A 13 33.03 2.45 -48.93
N LEU A 14 32.23 2.65 -49.98
CA LEU A 14 32.07 3.97 -50.62
C LEU A 14 30.70 4.62 -50.39
N PHE A 15 29.68 3.86 -50.00
CA PHE A 15 28.42 4.45 -49.54
C PHE A 15 28.44 4.42 -48.01
N SER A 16 28.53 5.60 -47.41
CA SER A 16 28.37 5.87 -45.97
C SER A 16 26.94 5.57 -45.46
N SER A 17 26.36 4.44 -45.88
CA SER A 17 25.07 3.91 -45.46
C SER A 17 25.20 2.60 -44.67
N CYS A 18 26.39 2.04 -44.51
CA CYS A 18 26.68 1.17 -43.37
C CYS A 18 27.05 2.04 -42.17
N ILE A 19 26.08 2.85 -41.72
CA ILE A 19 26.06 3.29 -40.32
C ILE A 19 25.97 1.97 -39.53
N PRO A 20 26.91 1.67 -38.61
CA PRO A 20 26.76 0.52 -37.75
C PRO A 20 25.40 0.67 -37.10
N GLU A 21 24.54 -0.33 -37.29
CA GLU A 21 23.22 -0.38 -36.69
C GLU A 21 23.28 0.21 -35.30
N ILE A 22 22.37 1.14 -35.01
CA ILE A 22 22.01 1.43 -33.63
C ILE A 22 21.61 0.08 -33.06
N ARG A 23 22.54 -0.55 -32.35
CA ARG A 23 22.40 -1.87 -31.75
C ARG A 23 21.49 -1.69 -30.55
N TRP A 24 20.19 -1.56 -30.82
CA TRP A 24 19.17 -1.94 -29.87
C TRP A 24 19.48 -3.38 -29.51
N THR A 25 19.87 -3.61 -28.26
CA THR A 25 20.19 -4.94 -27.76
C THR A 25 18.99 -5.86 -27.94
N ASP A 26 19.02 -6.69 -28.99
CA ASP A 26 18.67 -8.11 -29.08
C ASP A 26 17.56 -8.63 -28.13
N GLY A 27 16.47 -7.87 -28.02
CA GLY A 27 15.40 -8.01 -27.01
C GLY A 27 14.06 -8.54 -27.55
N GLY A 28 13.87 -8.58 -28.87
CA GLY A 28 12.53 -8.72 -29.45
C GLY A 28 11.50 -7.74 -28.87
N GLN A 29 10.23 -7.89 -29.25
CA GLN A 29 9.13 -7.15 -28.61
C GLN A 29 8.67 -7.82 -27.29
N ASP A 30 9.18 -9.00 -26.96
CA ASP A 30 8.64 -9.86 -25.90
C ASP A 30 9.56 -10.09 -24.71
N PHE A 31 10.77 -9.51 -24.69
CA PHE A 31 11.66 -9.63 -23.53
C PHE A 31 12.49 -8.36 -23.29
N CYS A 32 12.82 -8.13 -22.02
CA CYS A 32 13.62 -7.01 -21.54
C CYS A 32 15.03 -7.51 -21.24
N ILE A 33 16.05 -6.70 -21.53
CA ILE A 33 17.42 -6.94 -21.06
C ILE A 33 17.74 -5.91 -19.97
N VAL A 34 18.02 -6.41 -18.77
CA VAL A 34 18.18 -5.63 -17.54
C VAL A 34 19.50 -6.09 -16.92
N GLU A 35 20.48 -5.18 -16.84
CA GLU A 35 21.83 -5.49 -16.32
C GLU A 35 22.49 -6.69 -17.03
N GLY A 36 22.26 -6.81 -18.34
CA GLY A 36 22.77 -7.92 -19.15
C GLY A 36 22.01 -9.24 -19.01
N LYS A 37 20.96 -9.29 -18.19
CA LYS A 37 20.11 -10.47 -17.99
C LYS A 37 18.77 -10.34 -18.74
N PRO A 38 18.35 -11.35 -19.52
CA PRO A 38 17.05 -11.33 -20.20
C PRO A 38 15.90 -11.71 -19.24
N TYR A 39 14.75 -11.05 -19.41
CA TYR A 39 13.49 -11.25 -18.70
C TYR A 39 12.34 -11.27 -19.69
N ARG A 40 11.46 -12.27 -19.63
CA ARG A 40 10.30 -12.40 -20.52
C ARG A 40 9.21 -11.39 -20.17
N ASN A 41 8.32 -11.13 -21.11
CA ASN A 41 7.09 -10.39 -20.86
C ASN A 41 6.31 -11.00 -19.68
N GLY A 42 5.94 -10.18 -18.71
CA GLY A 42 5.30 -10.57 -17.46
C GLY A 42 6.26 -10.93 -16.32
N ASP A 43 7.56 -11.10 -16.59
CA ASP A 43 8.52 -11.44 -15.55
C ASP A 43 8.70 -10.29 -14.56
N ARG A 44 8.71 -10.65 -13.27
CA ARG A 44 9.17 -9.74 -12.22
C ARG A 44 10.70 -9.71 -12.23
N ILE A 45 11.25 -8.51 -12.33
CA ILE A 45 12.69 -8.27 -12.26
C ILE A 45 13.06 -8.15 -10.77
N PRO A 46 13.93 -9.03 -10.22
CA PRO A 46 14.37 -8.99 -8.83
C PRO A 46 15.05 -7.67 -8.47
N ARG A 47 14.79 -7.15 -7.27
CA ARG A 47 15.41 -5.96 -6.69
C ARG A 47 15.78 -6.24 -5.23
N ASP A 48 16.76 -5.50 -4.71
CA ASP A 48 17.22 -5.65 -3.32
C ASP A 48 16.17 -5.23 -2.30
N ASN A 49 15.41 -4.16 -2.61
CA ASN A 49 14.36 -3.66 -1.75
C ASN A 49 13.00 -4.26 -2.19
N PRO A 50 12.24 -4.90 -1.29
CA PRO A 50 10.96 -5.51 -1.63
C PRO A 50 9.92 -4.49 -2.13
N CYS A 51 10.06 -3.21 -1.77
CA CYS A 51 9.23 -2.10 -2.22
C CYS A 51 9.59 -1.52 -3.57
N HIS A 52 10.74 -1.91 -4.13
CA HIS A 52 11.12 -1.55 -5.48
C HIS A 52 10.66 -2.66 -6.43
N VAL A 53 9.51 -2.48 -7.05
CA VAL A 53 8.89 -3.50 -7.90
C VAL A 53 9.15 -3.16 -9.36
N CYS A 54 9.83 -4.05 -10.07
CA CYS A 54 10.09 -3.92 -11.50
C CYS A 54 9.48 -5.08 -12.26
N MET A 55 8.87 -4.81 -13.41
CA MET A 55 8.26 -5.80 -14.29
C MET A 55 8.67 -5.56 -15.73
N CYS A 56 8.94 -6.63 -16.46
CA CYS A 56 9.11 -6.58 -17.90
C CYS A 56 7.75 -6.66 -18.58
N HIS A 57 7.42 -5.70 -19.43
CA HIS A 57 6.22 -5.74 -20.25
C HIS A 57 6.53 -5.29 -21.68
N LEU A 58 6.33 -6.17 -22.65
CA LEU A 58 6.51 -5.94 -24.09
C LEU A 58 7.85 -5.25 -24.42
N GLY A 59 8.95 -5.85 -23.96
CA GLY A 59 10.30 -5.32 -24.17
C GLY A 59 10.66 -4.07 -23.34
N ARG A 60 9.75 -3.59 -22.49
CA ARG A 60 9.97 -2.44 -21.61
C ARG A 60 10.00 -2.84 -20.14
N ALA A 61 11.13 -2.61 -19.49
CA ALA A 61 11.23 -2.69 -18.04
C ALA A 61 10.62 -1.44 -17.39
N THR A 62 9.60 -1.64 -16.55
CA THR A 62 8.92 -0.56 -15.82
C THR A 62 9.01 -0.83 -14.33
N CYS A 63 9.41 0.18 -13.55
CA CYS A 63 9.62 0.06 -12.12
C CYS A 63 8.75 1.03 -11.33
N TYR A 64 8.41 0.64 -10.11
CA TYR A 64 7.60 1.41 -9.18
C TYR A 64 8.11 1.27 -7.75
N TRP A 65 7.98 2.35 -6.98
CA TRP A 65 8.10 2.32 -5.53
C TRP A 65 6.71 2.18 -4.92
N MET A 66 6.49 1.08 -4.20
CA MET A 66 5.27 0.90 -3.41
C MET A 66 5.42 1.61 -2.06
N LYS A 67 4.49 2.50 -1.74
CA LYS A 67 4.43 3.22 -0.46
C LYS A 67 3.02 3.10 0.11
N CYS A 68 2.89 2.71 1.37
CA CYS A 68 1.60 2.72 2.04
C CYS A 68 1.44 3.99 2.90
N PRO A 69 0.20 4.44 3.15
CA PRO A 69 -0.05 5.44 4.19
C PRO A 69 0.45 4.93 5.56
N PRO A 70 0.94 5.80 6.45
CA PRO A 70 1.36 5.39 7.79
C PRO A 70 0.17 4.84 8.59
N ALA A 71 0.48 4.07 9.65
CA ALA A 71 -0.54 3.63 10.60
C ALA A 71 -1.28 4.85 11.21
N PRO A 72 -2.61 4.80 11.34
CA PRO A 72 -3.36 5.82 12.07
C PRO A 72 -2.89 5.90 13.53
N GLU A 73 -3.13 7.05 14.17
CA GLU A 73 -2.77 7.26 15.57
C GLU A 73 -3.44 6.22 16.48
N GLY A 74 -2.68 5.69 17.44
CA GLY A 74 -3.15 4.64 18.35
C GLY A 74 -3.21 3.23 17.77
N CYS A 75 -2.87 3.05 16.49
CA CYS A 75 -2.76 1.72 15.88
C CYS A 75 -1.35 1.16 15.97
N ILE A 76 -1.25 -0.17 16.12
CA ILE A 76 0.02 -0.90 16.06
C ILE A 76 0.28 -1.35 14.62
N GLU A 77 1.48 -1.06 14.13
CA GLU A 77 1.93 -1.47 12.81
C GLU A 77 2.63 -2.85 12.83
N TYR A 78 2.13 -3.78 12.01
CA TYR A 78 2.76 -5.08 11.80
C TYR A 78 3.44 -5.11 10.43
N ALA A 79 4.75 -4.87 10.44
CA ALA A 79 5.61 -4.95 9.26
C ALA A 79 6.46 -6.22 9.25
N ASN A 80 6.77 -6.69 8.05
CA ASN A 80 7.69 -7.81 7.84
C ASN A 80 8.76 -7.37 6.84
N GLU A 81 10.03 -7.42 7.23
CA GLU A 81 11.14 -6.93 6.40
C GLU A 81 11.28 -7.62 5.04
N LYS A 82 10.76 -8.84 4.88
CA LYS A 82 10.77 -9.58 3.61
C LYS A 82 9.69 -9.13 2.64
N TYR A 83 8.65 -8.46 3.15
CA TYR A 83 7.55 -7.95 2.37
C TYR A 83 7.61 -6.43 2.33
N CYS A 84 7.08 -5.85 1.27
CA CYS A 84 7.03 -4.40 1.22
C CYS A 84 5.85 -3.88 2.03
N ASN A 85 6.14 -2.90 2.89
CA ASN A 85 5.20 -2.18 3.74
C ASN A 85 4.53 -3.05 4.81
N PRO A 86 3.91 -2.43 5.82
CA PRO A 86 3.10 -3.16 6.79
C PRO A 86 1.97 -3.91 6.12
N ALA A 87 1.85 -5.18 6.48
CA ALA A 87 0.76 -6.02 6.00
C ALA A 87 -0.56 -5.64 6.69
N LEU A 88 -0.48 -5.04 7.88
CA LEU A 88 -1.62 -4.90 8.77
C LEU A 88 -1.40 -3.82 9.85
N TYR A 89 -2.43 -3.03 10.11
CA TYR A 89 -2.56 -2.18 11.29
C TYR A 89 -3.62 -2.77 12.21
N VAL A 90 -3.32 -2.83 13.51
CA VAL A 90 -4.30 -3.25 14.52
C VAL A 90 -4.63 -2.06 15.40
N CYS A 91 -5.88 -1.66 15.42
CA CYS A 91 -6.36 -0.50 16.16
C CYS A 91 -7.40 -0.92 17.19
N ASP A 92 -7.42 -0.24 18.33
CA ASP A 92 -8.53 -0.35 19.26
C ASP A 92 -9.75 0.41 18.72
N ILE A 93 -10.93 -0.07 19.08
CA ILE A 93 -12.18 0.61 18.72
C ILE A 93 -12.35 1.80 19.67
N PRO A 94 -12.52 3.04 19.16
CA PRO A 94 -12.73 4.21 20.01
C PRO A 94 -13.90 4.01 20.98
N GLU A 95 -13.70 4.29 22.26
CA GLU A 95 -14.68 4.01 23.32
C GLU A 95 -16.05 4.65 23.07
N HIS A 96 -16.07 5.85 22.49
CA HIS A 96 -17.32 6.57 22.14
C HIS A 96 -18.18 5.84 21.11
N LEU A 97 -17.61 4.89 20.38
CA LEU A 97 -18.31 4.06 19.40
C LEU A 97 -18.75 2.72 20.01
N VAL A 98 -18.09 2.24 21.07
CA VAL A 98 -18.35 0.93 21.67
C VAL A 98 -19.63 0.93 22.52
N GLY A 99 -20.18 2.10 22.88
CA GLY A 99 -21.40 2.16 23.67
C GLY A 99 -22.14 3.49 23.65
N TYR A 100 -23.24 3.54 22.91
CA TYR A 100 -24.45 4.16 23.47
C TYR A 100 -24.97 3.23 24.56
N ARG A 101 -24.46 3.37 25.78
CA ARG A 101 -25.26 3.05 26.96
C ARG A 101 -26.09 4.32 27.17
N HIS A 102 -27.40 4.26 26.94
CA HIS A 102 -28.27 5.31 27.46
C HIS A 102 -27.98 5.42 28.95
N GLN A 103 -27.27 6.46 29.33
CA GLN A 103 -27.25 6.94 30.69
C GLN A 103 -28.66 7.51 30.88
N SER A 104 -29.60 6.66 31.28
CA SER A 104 -30.83 7.17 31.89
C SER A 104 -30.37 7.98 33.09
N SER A 105 -30.58 9.27 32.96
CA SER A 105 -30.37 10.32 33.93
C SER A 105 -30.73 9.84 35.34
N ALA A 106 -29.81 10.09 36.27
CA ALA A 106 -30.11 10.07 37.68
C ALA A 106 -31.08 11.23 37.97
N ASP A 107 -32.38 10.96 37.87
CA ASP A 107 -33.42 11.75 38.51
C ASP A 107 -34.16 10.87 39.52
N SER A 108 -34.11 11.35 40.77
CA SER A 108 -34.54 10.81 42.07
C SER A 108 -35.91 10.12 42.16
N PHE A 109 -36.05 9.14 43.07
CA PHE A 109 -36.95 9.12 44.25
C PHE A 109 -37.19 7.69 44.78
N GLY A 110 -37.02 7.47 46.10
CA GLY A 110 -37.74 6.42 46.86
C GLY A 110 -36.92 5.30 47.50
N SER A 111 -36.92 5.25 48.83
CA SER A 111 -36.36 4.20 49.69
C SER A 111 -37.03 2.83 49.53
N GLY A 112 -36.24 1.75 49.67
CA GLY A 112 -36.76 0.40 49.85
C GLY A 112 -35.66 -0.66 49.98
N SER A 113 -35.52 -1.24 51.17
CA SER A 113 -34.66 -2.39 51.49
C SER A 113 -35.20 -3.69 50.89
N GLY A 114 -34.32 -4.54 50.34
CA GLY A 114 -34.66 -5.94 50.03
C GLY A 114 -33.70 -6.64 49.07
N SER A 115 -33.00 -7.65 49.56
CA SER A 115 -32.25 -8.65 48.79
C SER A 115 -33.07 -9.28 47.65
N LEU A 116 -32.38 -9.74 46.60
CA LEU A 116 -32.32 -11.14 46.15
C LEU A 116 -31.58 -11.22 44.80
N GLN A 117 -30.57 -12.09 44.71
CA GLN A 117 -30.08 -12.61 43.44
C GLN A 117 -31.18 -13.50 42.84
N ASN A 118 -31.50 -13.33 41.56
CA ASN A 118 -31.40 -14.41 40.57
C ASN A 118 -31.80 -13.91 39.18
N SER A 119 -31.04 -14.38 38.21
CA SER A 119 -31.37 -14.41 36.79
C SER A 119 -32.79 -14.90 36.56
N GLU A 120 -33.54 -14.19 35.71
CA GLU A 120 -34.29 -14.70 34.56
C GLU A 120 -35.26 -13.59 34.11
N ASP A 121 -34.89 -12.87 33.05
CA ASP A 121 -35.88 -12.25 32.17
C ASP A 121 -35.29 -11.92 30.78
N ASN A 122 -35.84 -12.63 29.79
CA ASN A 122 -36.10 -12.21 28.42
C ASN A 122 -34.91 -12.05 27.46
N ASN A 123 -34.49 -13.21 26.93
CA ASN A 123 -34.03 -13.47 25.55
C ASN A 123 -33.75 -12.23 24.67
N VAL A 124 -32.77 -11.42 25.06
CA VAL A 124 -31.99 -10.68 24.09
C VAL A 124 -30.96 -11.69 23.63
N THR A 125 -31.22 -12.30 22.47
CA THR A 125 -30.19 -12.95 21.70
C THR A 125 -29.19 -11.84 21.40
N HIS A 126 -28.21 -11.63 22.29
CA HIS A 126 -27.03 -10.85 21.96
C HIS A 126 -26.46 -11.58 20.76
N THR A 127 -26.76 -11.07 19.57
CA THR A 127 -26.07 -11.38 18.34
C THR A 127 -24.64 -10.92 18.60
N SER A 128 -23.88 -11.80 19.23
CA SER A 128 -22.55 -11.56 19.79
C SER A 128 -21.58 -11.43 18.64
N GLY A 129 -21.64 -10.29 17.95
CA GLY A 129 -20.59 -9.86 17.04
C GLY A 129 -19.29 -9.66 17.83
N ASP A 130 -18.17 -9.97 17.19
CA ASP A 130 -16.84 -9.76 17.75
C ASP A 130 -16.56 -8.28 18.02
N CYS A 131 -17.26 -7.36 17.35
CA CYS A 131 -17.23 -5.93 17.64
C CYS A 131 -18.67 -5.39 17.76
N ASN A 132 -18.85 -4.34 18.56
CA ASN A 132 -20.11 -3.61 18.65
C ASN A 132 -19.82 -2.10 18.49
N ILE A 133 -20.50 -1.48 17.53
CA ILE A 133 -20.24 -0.10 17.11
C ILE A 133 -21.56 0.62 16.98
N LEU A 134 -21.80 1.65 17.78
CA LEU A 134 -23.05 2.40 17.82
C LEU A 134 -24.28 1.49 18.00
N GLY A 135 -24.13 0.39 18.75
CA GLY A 135 -25.17 -0.62 18.97
C GLY A 135 -25.36 -1.62 17.82
N VAL A 136 -24.57 -1.50 16.75
CA VAL A 136 -24.57 -2.45 15.63
C VAL A 136 -23.51 -3.53 15.87
N PRO A 137 -23.89 -4.81 15.97
CA PRO A 137 -22.94 -5.91 16.09
C PRO A 137 -22.31 -6.25 14.74
N TYR A 138 -20.98 -6.34 14.71
CA TYR A 138 -20.16 -6.78 13.57
C TYR A 138 -19.51 -8.12 13.91
N LYS A 139 -19.55 -9.06 12.98
CA LYS A 139 -18.85 -10.36 13.08
C LYS A 139 -17.40 -10.20 12.63
N THR A 140 -16.55 -11.15 13.02
CA THR A 140 -15.19 -11.24 12.49
C THR A 140 -15.20 -11.25 10.95
N GLY A 141 -14.37 -10.39 10.38
CA GLY A 141 -14.23 -10.20 8.94
C GLY A 141 -15.16 -9.14 8.35
N ASP A 142 -16.18 -8.66 9.08
CA ASP A 142 -17.09 -7.65 8.56
C ASP A 142 -16.36 -6.33 8.29
N LEU A 143 -16.70 -5.70 7.15
CA LEU A 143 -16.10 -4.44 6.73
C LEU A 143 -16.62 -3.29 7.60
N MET A 144 -15.68 -2.59 8.22
CA MET A 144 -15.97 -1.46 9.10
C MET A 144 -16.03 -0.17 8.29
N GLY A 145 -17.23 0.18 7.81
CA GLY A 145 -17.43 1.35 6.94
C GLY A 145 -16.91 2.67 7.52
N ILE A 146 -17.08 2.90 8.83
CA ILE A 146 -16.64 4.15 9.49
C ILE A 146 -15.11 4.26 9.63
N ALA A 147 -14.40 3.13 9.64
CA ALA A 147 -12.94 3.06 9.73
C ALA A 147 -12.29 2.81 8.37
N THR A 148 -13.10 2.45 7.37
CA THR A 148 -12.67 2.17 6.00
C THR A 148 -12.73 3.45 5.17
N SER A 149 -11.69 3.70 4.41
CA SER A 149 -11.57 4.81 3.48
C SER A 149 -10.93 4.36 2.17
N PHE A 150 -10.69 5.31 1.27
CA PHE A 150 -9.95 5.05 0.04
C PHE A 150 -8.51 4.55 0.30
N CYS A 151 -7.90 4.94 1.41
CA CYS A 151 -6.51 4.62 1.72
C CYS A 151 -6.37 3.44 2.70
N LEU A 152 -7.46 2.98 3.32
CA LEU A 152 -7.41 2.01 4.41
C LEU A 152 -8.67 1.14 4.42
N GLU A 153 -8.53 -0.18 4.44
CA GLU A 153 -9.65 -1.11 4.59
C GLU A 153 -9.60 -1.79 5.95
N CYS A 154 -10.61 -1.57 6.79
CA CYS A 154 -10.65 -2.11 8.15
C CYS A 154 -11.74 -3.17 8.30
N ARG A 155 -11.40 -4.25 9.02
CA ARG A 155 -12.34 -5.33 9.36
C ARG A 155 -12.36 -5.56 10.86
N CYS A 156 -13.52 -5.94 11.38
CA CYS A 156 -13.65 -6.35 12.78
C CYS A 156 -13.01 -7.74 12.98
N ALA A 157 -12.27 -7.93 14.07
CA ALA A 157 -11.99 -9.24 14.66
C ALA A 157 -11.58 -9.06 16.13
N GLU A 158 -11.88 -10.01 17.01
CA GLU A 158 -11.42 -9.99 18.41
C GLU A 158 -11.62 -8.65 19.17
N ARG A 159 -12.74 -7.95 18.95
CA ARG A 159 -13.03 -6.59 19.51
C ARG A 159 -12.05 -5.50 19.09
N LYS A 160 -11.28 -5.72 18.02
CA LYS A 160 -10.33 -4.77 17.43
C LYS A 160 -10.58 -4.57 15.94
N LEU A 161 -9.94 -3.55 15.40
CA LEU A 161 -9.94 -3.25 13.97
C LEU A 161 -8.63 -3.75 13.36
N TYR A 162 -8.77 -4.58 12.32
CA TYR A 162 -7.68 -5.11 11.52
C TYR A 162 -7.72 -4.40 10.17
N CYS A 163 -6.79 -3.49 9.96
CA CYS A 163 -6.79 -2.57 8.84
C CYS A 163 -5.64 -2.83 7.87
N SER A 164 -5.97 -3.03 6.60
CA SER A 164 -5.01 -3.19 5.52
C SER A 164 -4.86 -1.87 4.75
N PRO A 165 -3.66 -1.29 4.67
CA PRO A 165 -3.44 -0.06 3.91
C PRO A 165 -3.56 -0.31 2.40
N ARG A 166 -4.14 0.66 1.68
CA ARG A 166 -4.11 0.71 0.22
C ARG A 166 -2.89 1.51 -0.23
N CYS A 167 -1.92 0.79 -0.77
CA CYS A 167 -0.60 1.34 -1.07
C CYS A 167 -0.54 1.95 -2.47
N CYS A 168 0.15 3.07 -2.56
CA CYS A 168 0.35 3.79 -3.81
C CYS A 168 1.62 3.29 -4.51
N PHE A 169 1.57 3.20 -5.84
CA PHE A 169 2.71 2.89 -6.69
C PHE A 169 3.16 4.14 -7.42
N ASN A 170 4.37 4.60 -7.11
CA ASN A 170 4.96 5.76 -7.78
C ASN A 170 5.98 5.27 -8.79
N TYR A 171 5.95 5.83 -10.01
CA TYR A 171 6.92 5.48 -11.04
C TYR A 171 8.35 5.67 -10.54
N ALA A 172 9.17 4.66 -10.71
CA ALA A 172 10.58 4.67 -10.37
C ALA A 172 11.40 4.62 -11.66
N LYS A 173 12.38 5.51 -11.77
CA LYS A 173 13.36 5.40 -12.85
C LYS A 173 14.20 4.14 -12.63
N TYR A 174 14.33 3.35 -13.69
CA TYR A 174 15.12 2.12 -13.68
C TYR A 174 16.60 2.38 -13.36
N HIS A 175 17.16 3.41 -13.99
CA HIS A 175 18.51 3.89 -13.75
C HIS A 175 18.45 5.18 -12.93
N MET A 176 18.64 5.06 -11.62
CA MET A 176 18.78 6.22 -10.76
C MET A 176 20.21 6.74 -10.93
N SER A 177 20.37 7.97 -11.41
CA SER A 177 21.70 8.59 -11.57
C SER A 177 22.44 8.63 -10.23
N PRO A 178 23.78 8.72 -10.20
CA PRO A 178 24.53 8.85 -8.95
C PRO A 178 24.00 9.99 -8.06
N ILE A 179 23.58 11.10 -8.68
CA ILE A 179 22.98 12.25 -7.99
C ILE A 179 21.61 11.87 -7.39
N GLU A 180 20.75 11.19 -8.15
CA GLU A 180 19.44 10.75 -7.63
C GLU A 180 19.60 9.75 -6.47
N LYS A 181 20.61 8.87 -6.51
CA LYS A 181 20.96 7.97 -5.38
C LYS A 181 21.38 8.77 -4.13
N MET A 182 22.17 9.83 -4.28
CA MET A 182 22.57 10.70 -3.17
C MET A 182 21.37 11.49 -2.61
N VAL A 183 20.49 12.02 -3.46
CA VAL A 183 19.28 12.75 -3.06
C VAL A 183 18.28 11.84 -2.33
N ALA A 184 18.14 10.58 -2.75
CA ALA A 184 17.27 9.62 -2.07
C ALA A 184 17.80 9.21 -0.68
N ALA A 185 19.11 9.09 -0.51
CA ALA A 185 19.75 8.82 0.78
C ALA A 185 19.65 10.02 1.75
N GLN A 186 19.53 11.24 1.21
CA GLN A 186 19.37 12.48 1.97
C GLN A 186 17.92 12.83 2.29
N ARG A 187 16.93 12.12 1.72
CA ARG A 187 15.53 12.21 2.16
C ARG A 187 15.39 11.50 3.51
N LEU A 188 15.91 12.15 4.57
CA LEU A 188 15.21 12.18 5.83
C LEU A 188 13.74 12.46 5.50
N VAL A 189 12.85 11.56 5.92
CA VAL A 189 11.41 11.78 5.84
C VAL A 189 11.14 13.05 6.64
N VAL A 190 11.12 14.20 5.97
CA VAL A 190 10.50 15.38 6.54
C VAL A 190 9.02 15.01 6.57
N PRO A 191 8.40 14.85 7.74
CA PRO A 191 6.97 14.58 7.79
C PRO A 191 6.28 15.67 7.00
N LEU A 192 5.34 15.28 6.13
CA LEU A 192 4.46 16.24 5.45
C LEU A 192 3.94 17.18 6.53
N LYS A 193 4.31 18.47 6.46
CA LYS A 193 3.67 19.50 7.27
C LYS A 193 2.17 19.32 7.07
N ASN A 194 1.45 19.16 8.19
CA ASN A 194 0.01 18.91 8.21
C ASN A 194 -0.68 19.70 7.09
N PRO A 195 -1.33 19.04 6.11
CA PRO A 195 -1.97 19.73 4.99
C PRO A 195 -3.06 20.71 5.42
N LEU A 196 -3.50 20.70 6.68
CA LEU A 196 -4.46 21.66 7.26
C LEU A 196 -3.81 22.89 7.95
N ARG A 197 -2.49 23.08 7.85
CA ARG A 197 -1.81 24.21 8.50
C ARG A 197 -2.28 25.59 8.01
N HIS A 198 -2.83 25.66 6.81
CA HIS A 198 -3.40 26.88 6.25
C HIS A 198 -4.74 27.29 6.90
N LEU A 199 -5.41 26.39 7.65
CA LEU A 199 -6.67 26.70 8.35
C LEU A 199 -6.45 27.29 9.76
N LEU A 200 -5.19 27.34 10.23
CA LEU A 200 -4.82 27.91 11.53
C LEU A 200 -4.20 29.31 11.42
N GLU A 201 -4.00 29.83 10.20
CA GLU A 201 -3.44 31.16 9.94
C GLU A 201 -4.53 32.21 9.63
N GLU A 202 -5.83 31.86 9.67
CA GLU A 202 -6.95 32.78 9.43
C GLU A 202 -7.61 33.35 10.71
N SER A 203 -6.98 33.21 11.88
CA SER A 203 -7.54 33.71 13.15
C SER A 203 -6.65 34.74 13.88
N GLU A 204 -5.93 35.59 13.15
CA GLU A 204 -5.32 36.82 13.70
C GLU A 204 -5.79 38.07 12.95
#